data_AF-A0A4Q5SHX2-F1
#
_entry.id   AF-A0A4Q5SHX2-F1
#
_cell.length_a   1.000
_cell.length_b   1.000
_cell.length_c   1.000
_cell.angle_alpha   90.00
_cell.angle_beta   90.00
_cell.angle_gamma   90.00
#
_symmetry.space_group_name_H-M   'P 1'
#
loop_
_entity.id
_entity.type
_entity.pdbx_description
1 polymer ?
#
loop_
_entity_poly.entity_id
_entity_poly.type
_entity_poly.pdbx_seq_one_letter_code
_entity_poly.pdbx_strand_id
1 'polypeptide(L)'
;MKRLKLLVFHFYKPVIFMNLLFTFGGLYQGVVFGIAALPIAIVIKLFGYFVTVSYQYFFDQKIYFYYRNAGYSARQMYTYTFALDFLIFIILSIPSHLIHYAITNIKG
;
A
#
# COMPACT_ATOMS: atom_id res chain seq x y z
N MET A 1 -8.84 -22.26 2.18
CA MET A 1 -8.79 -20.84 1.74
C MET A 1 -9.52 -19.84 2.66
N LYS A 2 -10.65 -20.17 3.34
CA LYS A 2 -11.38 -19.20 4.19
C LYS A 2 -10.56 -18.59 5.35
N ARG A 3 -9.63 -19.33 5.95
CA ARG A 3 -8.78 -18.84 7.07
C ARG A 3 -7.68 -17.85 6.63
N LEU A 4 -7.13 -18.02 5.43
CA LEU A 4 -6.05 -17.16 4.93
C LEU A 4 -6.48 -15.70 4.82
N LYS A 5 -7.70 -15.44 4.32
CA LYS A 5 -8.24 -14.07 4.21
C LYS A 5 -8.34 -13.38 5.58
N LEU A 6 -8.80 -14.10 6.60
CA LEU A 6 -8.89 -13.59 7.97
C LEU A 6 -7.51 -13.29 8.56
N LEU A 7 -6.53 -14.18 8.33
CA LEU A 7 -5.15 -13.99 8.75
C LEU A 7 -4.51 -12.77 8.06
N VAL A 8 -4.70 -12.60 6.76
CA VAL A 8 -4.18 -11.45 6.01
C VAL A 8 -4.84 -10.15 6.49
N PHE A 9 -6.14 -10.18 6.77
CA PHE A 9 -6.85 -9.02 7.32
C PHE A 9 -6.35 -8.63 8.72
N HIS A 10 -6.14 -9.60 9.60
CA HIS A 10 -5.58 -9.34 10.93
C HIS A 10 -4.15 -8.79 10.86
N PHE A 11 -3.34 -9.34 9.95
CA PHE A 11 -1.99 -8.84 9.68
C PHE A 11 -1.99 -7.41 9.14
N TYR A 12 -2.98 -7.07 8.31
CA TYR A 12 -3.09 -5.78 7.65
C TYR A 12 -3.62 -4.65 8.55
N LYS A 13 -4.48 -4.98 9.53
CA LYS A 13 -5.13 -4.01 10.40
C LYS A 13 -4.20 -2.96 11.04
N PRO A 14 -3.04 -3.31 11.64
CA PRO A 14 -2.14 -2.32 12.24
C PRO A 14 -1.42 -1.44 11.20
N VAL A 15 -1.24 -1.94 9.98
CA VAL A 15 -0.43 -1.30 8.94
C VAL A 15 -1.27 -0.55 7.90
N ILE A 16 -2.60 -0.58 8.03
CA ILE A 16 -3.52 0.08 7.11
C ILE A 16 -3.32 1.60 7.08
N PHE A 17 -3.09 2.23 8.24
CA PHE A 17 -2.95 3.69 8.33
C PHE A 17 -1.67 4.17 7.64
N MET A 18 -0.55 3.47 7.82
CA MET A 18 0.69 3.78 7.11
C MET A 18 0.50 3.60 5.61
N ASN A 19 -0.06 2.46 5.17
CA ASN A 19 -0.29 2.22 3.74
C ASN A 19 -1.21 3.26 3.11
N LEU A 20 -2.25 3.71 3.82
CA LEU A 20 -3.14 4.78 3.37
C LEU A 20 -2.41 6.11 3.21
N LEU A 21 -1.54 6.49 4.17
CA LEU A 21 -0.76 7.73 4.07
C LEU A 21 0.11 7.75 2.81
N PHE A 22 0.83 6.66 2.51
CA PHE A 22 1.64 6.56 1.30
C PHE A 22 0.81 6.45 0.03
N THR A 23 -0.36 5.81 0.08
CA THR A 23 -1.34 5.81 -1.03
C THR A 23 -1.77 7.24 -1.34
N PHE A 24 -2.28 7.99 -0.35
CA PHE A 24 -2.72 9.36 -0.56
C PHE A 24 -1.59 10.28 -1.02
N GLY A 25 -0.39 10.11 -0.46
CA GLY A 25 0.80 10.82 -0.92
C GLY A 25 1.10 10.57 -2.40
N GLY A 26 1.07 9.32 -2.85
CA GLY A 26 1.28 8.98 -4.26
C GLY A 26 0.15 9.48 -5.17
N LEU A 27 -1.11 9.37 -4.75
CA LEU A 27 -2.26 9.84 -5.52
C LEU A 27 -2.25 11.37 -5.67
N TYR A 28 -1.87 12.09 -4.62
CA TYR A 28 -1.72 13.55 -4.66
C TYR A 28 -0.72 13.99 -5.73
N GLN A 29 0.42 13.30 -5.84
CA GLN A 29 1.40 13.58 -6.90
C GLN A 29 0.78 13.39 -8.30
N GLY A 30 -0.05 12.36 -8.48
CA GLY A 30 -0.77 12.12 -9.74
C GLY A 30 -1.79 13.21 -10.09
N VAL A 31 -2.43 13.84 -9.09
CA VAL A 31 -3.34 14.98 -9.30
C VAL A 31 -2.57 16.25 -9.69
N VAL A 32 -1.42 16.50 -9.08
CA VAL A 32 -0.65 17.75 -9.29
C VAL A 32 0.15 17.72 -10.59
N PHE A 33 0.85 16.63 -10.86
CA PHE A 33 1.83 16.54 -11.95
C PHE A 33 1.40 15.58 -13.07
N GLY A 34 0.22 14.96 -12.95
CA GLY A 34 -0.30 14.05 -13.96
C GLY A 34 0.54 12.78 -14.09
N ILE A 35 0.60 12.25 -15.32
CA ILE A 35 1.24 10.95 -15.61
C ILE A 35 2.75 10.96 -15.36
N ALA A 36 3.40 12.13 -15.45
CA ALA A 36 4.84 12.29 -15.20
C ALA A 36 5.22 11.95 -13.75
N ALA A 37 4.27 12.03 -12.80
CA ALA A 37 4.48 11.64 -11.41
C ALA A 37 4.34 10.15 -11.13
N LEU A 38 4.01 9.30 -12.11
CA LEU A 38 3.90 7.86 -11.88
C LEU A 38 5.16 7.24 -11.26
N PRO A 39 6.40 7.51 -11.76
CA PRO A 39 7.60 6.93 -11.17
C PRO A 39 7.78 7.33 -9.70
N ILE A 40 7.54 8.61 -9.37
CA ILE A 40 7.71 9.09 -7.99
C ILE A 40 6.62 8.54 -7.06
N ALA A 41 5.39 8.40 -7.55
CA ALA A 41 4.29 7.79 -6.80
C ALA A 41 4.56 6.31 -6.48
N ILE A 42 5.16 5.57 -7.42
CA ILE A 42 5.61 4.18 -7.19
C ILE A 42 6.72 4.14 -6.13
N VAL A 43 7.72 5.03 -6.22
CA VAL A 43 8.80 5.11 -5.22
C VAL A 43 8.26 5.42 -3.83
N ILE A 44 7.34 6.38 -3.70
CA ILE A 44 6.66 6.70 -2.44
C ILE A 44 5.96 5.45 -1.89
N LYS A 45 5.30 4.69 -2.76
CA LYS A 45 4.59 3.47 -2.35
C LYS A 45 5.54 2.38 -1.85
N LEU A 46 6.63 2.12 -2.57
CA LEU A 46 7.66 1.17 -2.17
C LEU A 46 8.35 1.58 -0.86
N PHE A 47 8.62 2.87 -0.70
CA PHE A 47 9.14 3.41 0.56
C PHE A 47 8.17 3.18 1.71
N GLY A 48 6.86 3.35 1.48
CA GLY A 48 5.83 3.02 2.46
C GLY A 48 5.84 1.56 2.91
N TYR A 49 6.07 0.62 1.99
CA TYR A 49 6.24 -0.79 2.34
C TYR A 49 7.49 -1.03 3.18
N PHE A 50 8.61 -0.37 2.85
CA PHE A 50 9.84 -0.46 3.63
C PHE A 50 9.65 0.07 5.05
N VAL A 51 9.01 1.23 5.21
CA VAL A 51 8.66 1.81 6.52
C VAL A 51 7.76 0.87 7.31
N THR A 52 6.77 0.26 6.65
CA THR A 52 5.83 -0.69 7.26
C THR A 52 6.54 -1.92 7.81
N VAL A 53 7.43 -2.54 7.01
CA VAL A 53 8.22 -3.70 7.44
C VAL A 53 9.14 -3.32 8.60
N SER A 54 9.80 -2.16 8.52
CA SER A 54 10.68 -1.67 9.56
C SER A 54 9.92 -1.45 10.87
N TYR A 55 8.77 -0.79 10.83
CA TYR A 55 7.92 -0.57 11.99
C TYR A 55 7.50 -1.88 12.65
N GLN A 56 7.01 -2.85 11.88
CA GLN A 56 6.63 -4.15 12.43
C GLN A 56 7.82 -4.92 13.01
N TYR A 57 9.01 -4.81 12.39
CA TYR A 57 10.22 -5.44 12.91
C TYR A 57 10.67 -4.86 14.26
N PHE A 58 10.58 -3.54 14.42
CA PHE A 58 10.98 -2.87 15.66
C PHE A 58 9.94 -2.99 16.79
N PHE A 59 8.65 -2.90 16.47
CA PHE A 59 7.60 -2.73 17.48
C PHE A 59 6.74 -3.98 17.72
N ASP A 60 6.75 -4.98 16.83
CA ASP A 60 5.82 -6.11 16.94
C ASP A 60 6.47 -7.47 16.66
N GLN A 61 7.43 -7.83 17.50
CA GLN A 61 8.12 -9.13 17.43
C GLN A 61 7.18 -10.32 17.71
N LYS A 62 6.04 -10.11 18.38
CA LYS A 62 5.07 -11.16 18.73
C LYS A 62 4.28 -11.65 17.53
N ILE A 63 4.05 -10.79 16.55
CA ILE A 63 3.42 -11.14 15.26
C ILE A 63 4.14 -12.33 14.62
N TYR A 64 5.48 -12.30 14.55
CA TYR A 64 6.24 -13.37 13.90
C TYR A 64 5.95 -14.76 14.47
N PHE A 65 5.88 -14.89 15.80
CA PHE A 65 5.58 -16.15 16.48
C PHE A 65 4.15 -16.64 16.23
N TYR A 66 3.17 -15.73 16.18
CA TYR A 66 1.77 -16.08 15.94
C TYR A 66 1.57 -16.71 14.54
N TYR A 67 2.08 -16.07 13.49
CA TYR A 67 1.90 -16.57 12.13
C TYR A 67 2.70 -17.85 11.86
N ARG A 68 3.89 -17.97 12.47
CA ARG A 68 4.69 -19.21 12.41
C ARG A 68 3.98 -20.39 13.06
N ASN A 69 3.37 -20.19 14.23
CA ASN A 69 2.58 -21.24 14.90
C ASN A 69 1.31 -21.62 14.12
N ALA A 70 0.80 -20.71 13.28
CA ALA A 70 -0.32 -20.97 12.37
C ALA A 70 0.10 -21.66 11.05
N GLY A 71 1.39 -21.97 10.86
CA GLY A 71 1.92 -22.62 9.66
C GLY A 71 2.17 -21.68 8.47
N TYR A 72 2.12 -20.37 8.67
CA TYR A 72 2.37 -19.37 7.63
C TYR A 72 3.67 -18.63 7.87
N SER A 73 4.44 -18.39 6.79
CA SER A 73 5.61 -17.52 6.90
C SER A 73 5.19 -16.05 6.93
N ALA A 74 5.82 -15.25 7.79
CA ALA A 74 5.59 -13.81 7.83
C ALA A 74 5.85 -13.15 6.45
N ARG A 75 6.85 -13.65 5.71
CA ARG A 75 7.17 -13.18 4.35
C ARG A 75 5.99 -13.36 3.38
N GLN A 76 5.31 -14.51 3.40
CA GLN A 76 4.13 -14.74 2.57
C GLN A 76 2.99 -13.77 2.94
N MET A 77 2.80 -13.49 4.23
CA MET A 77 1.79 -12.53 4.68
C MET A 77 2.06 -11.12 4.15
N TYR A 78 3.30 -10.64 4.25
CA TYR A 78 3.71 -9.37 3.65
C TYR A 78 3.49 -9.34 2.14
N THR A 79 3.91 -10.38 1.41
CA THR A 79 3.76 -10.43 -0.04
C THR A 79 2.29 -10.34 -0.44
N TYR A 80 1.39 -11.09 0.19
CA TYR A 80 -0.03 -11.04 -0.12
C TYR A 80 -0.65 -9.69 0.21
N THR A 81 -0.32 -9.13 1.37
CA THR A 81 -0.81 -7.83 1.80
C THR A 81 -0.35 -6.71 0.86
N PHE A 82 0.94 -6.64 0.55
CA PHE A 82 1.50 -5.61 -0.32
C PHE A 82 1.06 -5.78 -1.77
N ALA A 83 0.92 -7.00 -2.28
CA ALA A 83 0.40 -7.21 -3.63
C ALA A 83 -1.05 -6.72 -3.77
N LEU A 84 -1.91 -7.02 -2.79
CA LEU A 84 -3.30 -6.58 -2.79
C LEU A 84 -3.38 -5.05 -2.68
N ASP A 85 -2.65 -4.47 -1.74
CA ASP A 85 -2.61 -3.01 -1.55
C ASP A 85 -2.01 -2.28 -2.77
N PHE A 86 -0.99 -2.83 -3.42
CA PHE A 86 -0.41 -2.25 -4.64
C PHE A 86 -1.40 -2.28 -5.80
N LEU A 87 -2.18 -3.36 -5.93
CA LEU A 87 -3.23 -3.46 -6.92
C LEU A 87 -4.34 -2.42 -6.68
N ILE A 88 -4.73 -2.20 -5.42
CA ILE A 88 -5.65 -1.11 -5.06
C ILE A 88 -5.05 0.25 -5.43
N PHE A 89 -3.77 0.47 -5.15
CA PHE A 89 -3.09 1.72 -5.51
C PHE A 89 -3.11 1.98 -7.02
N ILE A 90 -2.85 0.97 -7.86
CA ILE A 90 -2.94 1.11 -9.33
C ILE A 90 -4.36 1.47 -9.76
N ILE A 91 -5.37 0.81 -9.19
CA ILE A 91 -6.77 1.11 -9.52
C ILE A 91 -7.11 2.56 -9.14
N LEU A 92 -6.61 3.05 -8.00
CA LEU A 92 -6.84 4.42 -7.54
C LEU A 92 -6.00 5.48 -8.27
N SER A 93 -4.86 5.12 -8.88
CA SER A 93 -4.07 6.07 -9.65
C SER A 93 -4.74 6.45 -10.98
N ILE A 94 -5.58 5.59 -11.53
CA ILE A 94 -6.34 5.89 -12.76
C ILE A 94 -7.22 7.14 -12.57
N PRO A 95 -8.14 7.21 -11.59
CA PRO A 95 -8.96 8.39 -11.39
C PRO A 95 -8.14 9.63 -11.00
N SER A 96 -6.99 9.50 -10.29
CA SER A 96 -6.18 10.68 -9.96
C SER A 96 -5.61 11.36 -11.21
N HIS A 97 -5.20 10.59 -12.21
CA HIS A 97 -4.73 11.13 -13.50
C HIS A 97 -5.88 11.69 -14.35
N LEU A 98 -7.06 11.08 -14.31
CA LEU A 98 -8.25 11.64 -14.97
C LEU A 98 -8.64 12.99 -14.36
N ILE A 99 -8.53 13.14 -13.04
CA ILE A 99 -8.75 14.42 -12.35
C ILE A 99 -7.75 15.47 -12.82
N HIS A 100 -6.45 15.12 -12.91
CA HIS A 100 -5.44 16.04 -13.44
C HIS A 100 -5.81 16.52 -14.85
N TYR A 101 -6.14 15.59 -15.75
CA TYR A 101 -6.56 15.89 -17.12
C TYR A 101 -7.79 16.81 -17.16
N ALA A 102 -8.80 16.57 -16.30
CA ALA A 102 -9.97 17.43 -16.22
C ALA A 102 -9.59 18.85 -15.75
N ILE A 103 -8.73 18.98 -14.73
CA ILE A 103 -8.28 20.28 -14.21
C ILE A 103 -7.53 21.09 -15.28
N THR A 104 -6.69 20.44 -16.09
CA THR A 104 -5.92 21.13 -17.13
C THR A 104 -6.80 21.59 -18.29
N ASN A 105 -7.81 20.81 -18.69
CA ASN A 105 -8.68 21.15 -19.82
C ASN A 105 -9.85 22.08 -19.47
N ILE A 106 -10.23 22.20 -18.18
CA ILE A 106 -11.24 23.18 -17.74
C ILE A 106 -10.62 24.59 -17.61
N LYS A 107 -9.30 24.68 -17.41
CA LYS A 107 -8.59 25.95 -17.20
C LYS A 107 -8.01 26.56 -18.48
N GLY A 108 -7.96 25.81 -19.59
CA GLY A 108 -7.52 26.28 -20.90
C GLY A 108 -8.71 26.70 -21.75
#